data_AF-A0A7G8V4Y8-F1
#
_entry.id   AF-A0A7G8V4Y8-F1
#
_cell.length_a   1.000
_cell.length_b   1.000
_cell.length_c   1.000
_cell.angle_alpha   90.00
_cell.angle_beta   90.00
_cell.angle_gamma   90.00
#
_symmetry.space_group_name_H-M   'P 1'
#
loop_
_entity.id
_entity.type
_entity.pdbx_description
1 polymer ?
#
loop_
_entity_poly.entity_id
_entity_poly.type
_entity_poly.pdbx_seq_one_letter_code
_entity_poly.pdbx_strand_id
1 'polypeptide(L)'
;MKRIFFGYMFFALLVLLVKQGNAQLKERKGTDFYGKMKDYDLSTVLMADSFLVMNNVDDEVSKYFLKREPALGFIGENYQRLFIHFISIVKNARQPYVYTVYGKTRVKENICSFRGTLKIIRALLFEKDNIPGYKQGMTICELVLYEDKKQSATGGFKGKLTSKFVIDKKGSFSYDGLNFASDGYANNGFEGSWTSYQTKVSKRCDWGDFRIPNSRKLDIGAGEFSVDERYLKNGWQSYRDANSNLKSFGYTEEIIAEARAKEEEQWWK
;
A
#
# COMPACT_ATOMS: atom_id res chain seq x y z
N MET A 1 -66.53 23.13 -21.29
CA MET A 1 -66.12 24.19 -22.24
C MET A 1 -64.69 23.89 -22.70
N LYS A 2 -64.52 23.58 -24.00
CA LYS A 2 -63.32 23.55 -24.87
C LYS A 2 -61.93 23.21 -24.25
N ARG A 3 -61.37 22.02 -24.54
CA ARG A 3 -60.51 21.62 -25.69
C ARG A 3 -59.03 22.07 -25.59
N ILE A 4 -58.16 21.09 -25.30
CA ILE A 4 -56.91 20.66 -25.98
C ILE A 4 -56.05 21.75 -26.64
N PHE A 5 -54.75 21.83 -26.27
CA PHE A 5 -53.64 21.72 -27.25
C PHE A 5 -52.33 21.25 -26.60
N PHE A 6 -51.70 20.33 -27.32
CA PHE A 6 -50.40 19.69 -27.13
C PHE A 6 -49.24 20.70 -27.24
N GLY A 7 -48.22 20.54 -26.40
CA GLY A 7 -46.92 21.18 -26.55
C GLY A 7 -45.83 20.23 -26.06
N TYR A 8 -45.29 19.42 -26.96
CA TYR A 8 -44.10 18.60 -26.72
C TYR A 8 -42.94 19.51 -26.30
N MET A 9 -42.45 19.35 -25.07
CA MET A 9 -41.09 19.77 -24.72
C MET A 9 -40.35 18.54 -24.21
N PHE A 10 -39.57 17.97 -25.12
CA PHE A 10 -38.50 17.02 -24.83
C PHE A 10 -37.62 17.58 -23.72
N PHE A 11 -37.78 17.12 -22.48
CA PHE A 11 -36.70 17.20 -21.52
C PHE A 11 -35.74 16.05 -21.85
N ALA A 12 -34.72 16.36 -22.66
CA ALA A 12 -33.54 15.53 -22.76
C ALA A 12 -32.92 15.48 -21.36
N LEU A 13 -33.18 14.40 -20.64
CA LEU A 13 -32.49 14.07 -19.40
C LEU A 13 -31.04 13.80 -19.79
N LEU A 14 -30.21 14.84 -19.77
CA LEU A 14 -28.77 14.72 -19.89
C LEU A 14 -28.30 14.03 -18.59
N VAL A 15 -28.34 12.71 -18.58
CA VAL A 15 -27.61 11.90 -17.60
C VAL A 15 -26.13 12.18 -17.88
N LEU A 16 -25.60 13.20 -17.21
CA LEU A 16 -24.18 13.34 -16.98
C LEU A 16 -23.78 12.14 -16.11
N LEU A 17 -23.51 11.03 -16.78
CA LEU A 17 -22.67 9.96 -16.27
C LEU A 17 -21.33 10.62 -15.95
N VAL A 18 -21.20 11.08 -14.69
CA VAL A 18 -19.92 11.40 -14.10
C VAL A 18 -19.14 10.08 -14.11
N LYS A 19 -18.37 9.88 -15.18
CA LYS A 19 -17.25 8.94 -15.20
C LYS A 19 -16.24 9.45 -14.18
N GLN A 20 -16.45 9.22 -12.89
CA GLN A 20 -15.38 9.26 -11.90
C GLN A 20 -14.58 7.96 -12.03
N GLY A 21 -13.90 7.87 -13.18
CA GLY A 21 -12.89 6.87 -13.46
C GLY A 21 -11.62 7.20 -12.68
N ASN A 22 -11.15 6.20 -11.93
CA ASN A 22 -9.75 5.97 -11.63
C ASN A 22 -8.92 7.16 -11.11
N ALA A 23 -9.00 7.42 -9.80
CA ALA A 23 -7.77 7.69 -9.04
C ALA A 23 -6.99 6.37 -8.84
N GLN A 24 -6.69 5.68 -9.94
CA GLN A 24 -5.60 4.71 -10.03
C GLN A 24 -4.51 5.52 -10.73
N LEU A 25 -3.35 5.64 -10.09
CA LEU A 25 -2.10 6.23 -10.61
C LEU A 25 -2.21 6.55 -12.10
N LYS A 26 -2.55 7.81 -12.47
CA LYS A 26 -2.26 8.30 -13.81
C LYS A 26 -0.79 7.98 -14.00
N GLU A 27 -0.44 7.04 -14.88
CA GLU A 27 0.94 6.60 -15.04
C GLU A 27 1.78 7.86 -15.25
N ARG A 28 2.56 8.26 -14.23
CA ARG A 28 3.50 9.37 -14.37
C ARG A 28 4.38 9.00 -15.54
N LYS A 29 4.46 9.86 -16.55
CA LYS A 29 5.34 9.64 -17.68
C LYS A 29 6.75 9.39 -17.15
N GLY A 30 7.37 8.37 -17.70
CA GLY A 30 8.67 7.91 -17.27
C GLY A 30 9.36 7.13 -18.36
N THR A 31 10.68 7.11 -18.30
CA THR A 31 11.53 6.34 -19.19
C THR A 31 11.71 4.93 -18.66
N ASP A 32 11.89 3.96 -19.56
CA ASP A 32 12.20 2.59 -19.14
C ASP A 32 13.50 2.57 -18.33
N PHE A 33 13.42 1.98 -17.14
CA PHE A 33 14.53 1.86 -16.21
C PHE A 33 14.83 0.40 -15.87
N TYR A 34 14.13 -0.55 -16.50
CA TYR A 34 14.24 -1.97 -16.17
C TYR A 34 15.68 -2.50 -16.29
N GLY A 35 16.36 -2.18 -17.40
CA GLY A 35 17.75 -2.63 -17.62
C GLY A 35 18.74 -2.17 -16.54
N LYS A 36 18.52 -0.98 -15.96
CA LYS A 36 19.36 -0.38 -14.92
C LYS A 36 19.11 -0.97 -13.53
N MET A 37 17.94 -1.55 -13.29
CA MET A 37 17.62 -2.15 -11.98
C MET A 37 18.56 -3.30 -11.57
N LYS A 38 19.34 -3.88 -12.49
CA LYS A 38 20.35 -4.87 -12.14
C LYS A 38 21.42 -4.33 -11.19
N ASP A 39 21.71 -3.03 -11.25
CA ASP A 39 22.76 -2.36 -10.50
C ASP A 39 22.26 -1.88 -9.11
N TYR A 40 20.95 -2.03 -8.82
CA TYR A 40 20.31 -1.61 -7.58
C TYR A 40 19.73 -2.79 -6.80
N ASP A 41 19.66 -2.70 -5.48
CA ASP A 41 19.05 -3.72 -4.63
C ASP A 41 17.69 -3.24 -4.12
N LEU A 42 16.59 -3.81 -4.62
CA LEU A 42 15.24 -3.42 -4.23
C LEU A 42 14.92 -3.77 -2.77
N SER A 43 15.68 -4.69 -2.14
CA SER A 43 15.49 -5.00 -0.72
C SER A 43 15.73 -3.78 0.17
N THR A 44 16.61 -2.84 -0.22
CA THR A 44 16.86 -1.61 0.55
C THR A 44 15.65 -0.68 0.60
N VAL A 45 14.72 -0.81 -0.35
CA VAL A 45 13.46 -0.06 -0.40
C VAL A 45 12.35 -0.82 0.32
N LEU A 46 12.22 -2.12 0.04
CA LEU A 46 11.16 -2.97 0.58
C LEU A 46 11.36 -3.30 2.07
N MET A 47 12.59 -3.21 2.57
CA MET A 47 12.95 -3.48 3.97
C MET A 47 13.48 -2.23 4.69
N ALA A 48 13.21 -1.02 4.18
CA ALA A 48 13.66 0.21 4.83
C ALA A 48 13.01 0.37 6.22
N ASP A 49 13.82 0.51 7.27
CA ASP A 49 13.35 0.82 8.63
C ASP A 49 12.93 2.27 8.80
N SER A 50 13.54 3.16 8.01
CA SER A 50 13.25 4.58 7.96
C SER A 50 13.47 5.13 6.55
N PHE A 51 12.92 6.29 6.27
CA PHE A 51 13.04 6.94 4.97
C PHE A 51 13.17 8.45 5.10
N LEU A 52 13.85 9.04 4.12
CA LEU A 52 14.02 10.49 4.02
C LEU A 52 12.70 11.14 3.63
N VAL A 53 12.29 12.13 4.43
CA VAL A 53 11.23 13.07 4.09
C VAL A 53 11.83 14.45 3.90
N MET A 54 11.26 15.18 2.96
CA MET A 54 11.63 16.56 2.67
C MET A 54 10.38 17.42 2.77
N ASN A 55 10.43 18.42 3.66
CA ASN A 55 9.39 19.44 3.73
C ASN A 55 9.96 20.76 3.27
N ASN A 56 9.21 21.43 2.40
CA ASN A 56 9.49 22.81 2.00
C ASN A 56 8.58 23.71 2.83
N VAL A 57 9.17 24.43 3.77
CA VAL A 57 8.49 25.50 4.51
C VAL A 57 9.29 26.77 4.22
N ASP A 58 8.63 27.79 3.68
CA ASP A 58 9.20 29.12 3.46
C ASP A 58 10.59 29.12 2.76
N ASP A 59 10.69 28.40 1.63
CA ASP A 59 11.91 28.24 0.83
C ASP A 59 13.09 27.52 1.53
N GLU A 60 12.92 27.06 2.76
CA GLU A 60 13.85 26.15 3.44
C GLU A 60 13.43 24.69 3.29
N VAL A 61 14.39 23.88 2.87
CA VAL A 61 14.21 22.43 2.70
C VAL A 61 14.69 21.73 3.97
N SER A 62 13.75 21.42 4.85
CA SER A 62 14.05 20.57 6.01
C SER A 62 14.12 19.10 5.59
N LYS A 63 15.14 18.39 6.10
CA LYS A 63 15.37 16.97 5.84
C LYS A 63 15.37 16.22 7.16
N TYR A 64 14.51 15.22 7.26
CA TYR A 64 14.45 14.36 8.43
C TYR A 64 14.09 12.93 8.02
N PHE A 65 14.39 11.97 8.90
CA PHE A 65 14.05 10.58 8.68
C PHE A 65 12.82 10.22 9.50
N LEU A 66 11.84 9.60 8.85
CA LEU A 66 10.69 8.99 9.54
C LEU A 66 10.88 7.48 9.60
N LYS A 67 10.48 6.90 10.72
CA LYS A 67 10.33 5.45 10.85
C LYS A 67 9.26 4.97 9.88
N ARG A 68 9.48 3.82 9.25
CA ARG A 68 8.48 3.18 8.42
C ARG A 68 7.52 2.37 9.29
N GLU A 69 6.25 2.71 9.23
CA GLU A 69 5.19 1.96 9.90
C GLU A 69 4.90 0.62 9.20
N PRO A 70 4.36 -0.37 9.92
CA PRO A 70 3.91 -1.62 9.32
C PRO A 70 2.92 -1.39 8.18
N ALA A 71 3.01 -2.22 7.13
CA ALA A 71 2.09 -2.16 6.01
C ALA A 71 0.64 -2.41 6.46
N LEU A 72 -0.28 -1.66 5.87
CA LEU A 72 -1.71 -1.86 6.07
C LEU A 72 -2.21 -2.91 5.08
N GLY A 73 -3.03 -3.86 5.50
CA GLY A 73 -3.52 -4.91 4.60
C GLY A 73 -4.91 -5.44 4.92
N PHE A 74 -5.58 -5.96 3.90
CA PHE A 74 -6.85 -6.67 4.05
C PHE A 74 -6.90 -7.96 3.22
N ILE A 75 -7.78 -8.87 3.61
CA ILE A 75 -8.12 -10.10 2.87
C ILE A 75 -9.64 -10.30 2.80
N GLY A 76 -10.14 -10.67 1.63
CA GLY A 76 -11.54 -10.95 1.36
C GLY A 76 -12.44 -9.72 1.22
N GLU A 77 -13.68 -9.96 0.78
CA GLU A 77 -14.68 -8.93 0.47
C GLU A 77 -15.14 -8.11 1.67
N ASN A 78 -14.96 -8.64 2.90
CA ASN A 78 -15.28 -7.93 4.13
C ASN A 78 -14.12 -7.10 4.66
N TYR A 79 -13.01 -6.98 3.92
CA TYR A 79 -11.81 -6.25 4.35
C TYR A 79 -11.30 -6.72 5.72
N GLN A 80 -11.27 -8.03 5.96
CA GLN A 80 -10.65 -8.58 7.17
C GLN A 80 -9.20 -8.13 7.24
N ARG A 81 -8.79 -7.51 8.35
CA ARG A 81 -7.40 -7.07 8.57
C ARG A 81 -6.44 -8.22 8.35
N LEU A 82 -5.45 -7.95 7.51
CA LEU A 82 -4.31 -8.80 7.23
C LEU A 82 -3.06 -8.01 7.64
N PHE A 83 -2.23 -8.63 8.46
CA PHE A 83 -0.87 -8.15 8.70
C PHE A 83 0.09 -8.98 7.85
N ILE A 84 1.09 -8.32 7.28
CA ILE A 84 2.20 -8.95 6.57
C ILE A 84 3.50 -8.35 7.08
N HIS A 85 4.48 -9.21 7.36
CA HIS A 85 5.81 -8.82 7.79
C HIS A 85 6.84 -9.61 7.00
N PHE A 86 7.69 -8.89 6.26
CA PHE A 86 8.85 -9.49 5.60
C PHE A 86 9.99 -9.56 6.63
N ILE A 87 10.52 -10.76 6.85
CA ILE A 87 11.69 -10.98 7.71
C ILE A 87 12.98 -10.84 6.88
N SER A 88 12.96 -11.30 5.63
CA SER A 88 14.09 -11.14 4.73
C SER A 88 13.66 -11.07 3.27
N ILE A 89 14.28 -10.17 2.51
CA ILE A 89 14.20 -10.11 1.05
C ILE A 89 15.64 -10.10 0.54
N VAL A 90 16.05 -11.15 -0.17
CA VAL A 90 17.45 -11.35 -0.59
C VAL A 90 17.52 -11.39 -2.11
N LYS A 91 18.30 -10.46 -2.69
CA LYS A 91 18.55 -10.41 -4.13
C LYS A 91 19.32 -11.65 -4.60
N ASN A 92 18.89 -12.25 -5.70
CA ASN A 92 19.58 -13.38 -6.29
C ASN A 92 20.83 -12.91 -7.07
N ALA A 93 22.00 -13.44 -6.70
CA ALA A 93 23.29 -13.05 -7.31
C ALA A 93 23.40 -13.42 -8.81
N ARG A 94 22.69 -14.44 -9.29
CA ARG A 94 22.72 -14.90 -10.69
C ARG A 94 21.54 -14.38 -11.51
N GLN A 95 20.48 -13.94 -10.85
CA GLN A 95 19.26 -13.42 -11.48
C GLN A 95 18.92 -12.07 -10.84
N PRO A 96 19.51 -10.96 -11.31
CA PRO A 96 19.52 -9.68 -10.60
C PRO A 96 18.14 -9.01 -10.47
N TYR A 97 17.11 -9.54 -11.12
CA TYR A 97 15.73 -9.07 -11.03
C TYR A 97 14.85 -9.94 -10.12
N VAL A 98 15.40 -11.00 -9.52
CA VAL A 98 14.69 -12.00 -8.72
C VAL A 98 15.19 -11.96 -7.28
N TYR A 99 14.27 -12.05 -6.34
CA TYR A 99 14.52 -11.99 -4.91
C TYR A 99 13.84 -13.16 -4.22
N THR A 100 14.53 -13.78 -3.27
CA THR A 100 13.94 -14.75 -2.35
C THR A 100 13.35 -14.01 -1.17
N VAL A 101 12.13 -14.37 -0.79
CA VAL A 101 11.37 -13.69 0.26
C VAL A 101 11.03 -14.69 1.37
N TYR A 102 11.17 -14.26 2.62
CA TYR A 102 10.70 -14.98 3.82
C TYR A 102 10.05 -14.00 4.79
N GLY A 103 8.99 -14.44 5.46
CA GLY A 103 8.24 -13.60 6.38
C GLY A 103 7.10 -14.34 7.08
N LYS A 104 6.21 -13.56 7.69
CA LYS A 104 5.00 -14.06 8.33
C LYS A 104 3.79 -13.20 7.96
N THR A 105 2.62 -13.82 7.93
CA THR A 105 1.31 -13.18 7.84
C THR A 105 0.52 -13.42 9.11
N ARG A 106 -0.39 -12.50 9.45
CA ARG A 106 -1.36 -12.69 10.55
C ARG A 106 -2.75 -12.28 10.09
N VAL A 107 -3.72 -13.16 10.29
CA VAL A 107 -5.15 -12.86 10.15
C VAL A 107 -5.86 -13.32 11.41
N LYS A 108 -6.44 -12.37 12.17
CA LYS A 108 -6.87 -12.61 13.56
C LYS A 108 -5.68 -13.17 14.35
N GLU A 109 -5.85 -14.29 15.05
CA GLU A 109 -4.78 -14.95 15.82
C GLU A 109 -3.95 -15.95 14.98
N ASN A 110 -4.30 -16.20 13.72
CA ASN A 110 -3.59 -17.19 12.91
C ASN A 110 -2.35 -16.56 12.26
N ILE A 111 -1.17 -16.99 12.71
CA ILE A 111 0.13 -16.55 12.18
C ILE A 111 0.71 -17.66 11.30
N CYS A 112 1.05 -17.32 10.07
CA CYS A 112 1.63 -18.25 9.10
C CYS A 112 2.98 -17.74 8.60
N SER A 113 4.00 -18.59 8.65
CA SER A 113 5.26 -18.34 7.97
C SER A 113 5.09 -18.54 6.47
N PHE A 114 5.79 -17.76 5.67
CA PHE A 114 5.79 -17.91 4.22
C PHE A 114 7.18 -17.83 3.63
N ARG A 115 7.36 -18.50 2.49
CA ARG A 115 8.49 -18.31 1.58
C ARG A 115 7.98 -17.97 0.20
N GLY A 116 8.77 -17.22 -0.57
CA GLY A 116 8.29 -16.75 -1.87
C GLY A 116 9.38 -16.18 -2.75
N THR A 117 8.92 -15.64 -3.86
CA THR A 117 9.75 -14.98 -4.86
C THR A 117 9.13 -13.65 -5.24
N LEU A 118 9.97 -12.64 -5.33
CA LEU A 118 9.64 -11.34 -5.91
C LEU A 118 10.47 -11.17 -7.18
N LYS A 119 9.84 -10.81 -8.30
CA LYS A 119 10.51 -10.60 -9.58
C LYS A 119 10.15 -9.23 -10.14
N ILE A 120 11.15 -8.38 -10.37
CA ILE A 120 10.96 -7.12 -11.09
C ILE A 120 10.57 -7.46 -12.53
N ILE A 121 9.43 -6.92 -13.00
CA ILE A 121 8.94 -7.11 -14.37
C ILE A 121 8.84 -5.79 -15.15
N ARG A 122 8.84 -4.65 -14.45
CA ARG A 122 8.91 -3.32 -15.05
C ARG A 122 9.59 -2.37 -14.07
N ALA A 123 10.36 -1.42 -14.59
CA ALA A 123 10.80 -0.27 -13.80
C ALA A 123 10.75 0.99 -14.67
N LEU A 124 10.39 2.10 -14.06
CA LEU A 124 10.29 3.40 -14.71
C LEU A 124 11.02 4.44 -13.87
N LEU A 125 11.69 5.36 -14.56
CA LEU A 125 12.21 6.59 -13.96
C LEU A 125 11.34 7.75 -14.43
N PHE A 126 10.76 8.52 -13.52
CA PHE A 126 9.83 9.59 -13.88
C PHE A 126 10.55 10.74 -14.60
N GLU A 127 9.88 11.36 -15.58
CA GLU A 127 10.47 12.45 -16.39
C GLU A 127 10.73 13.73 -15.59
N LYS A 128 9.96 13.96 -14.51
CA LYS A 128 10.04 15.17 -13.70
C LYS A 128 10.51 14.83 -12.29
N ASP A 129 11.67 15.35 -11.94
CA ASP A 129 12.15 15.38 -10.57
C ASP A 129 11.39 16.49 -9.83
N ASN A 130 10.60 16.13 -8.82
CA ASN A 130 9.92 17.10 -7.98
C ASN A 130 10.91 17.87 -7.09
N ILE A 131 12.08 17.28 -6.82
CA ILE A 131 13.08 17.81 -5.90
C ILE A 131 14.46 17.79 -6.57
N PRO A 132 15.16 18.93 -6.71
CA PRO A 132 16.47 18.98 -7.32
C PRO A 132 17.48 18.03 -6.66
N GLY A 133 18.12 17.19 -7.48
CA GLY A 133 19.12 16.24 -7.03
C GLY A 133 18.60 14.87 -6.61
N TYR A 134 17.30 14.62 -6.76
CA TYR A 134 16.68 13.34 -6.48
C TYR A 134 15.89 12.88 -7.70
N LYS A 135 16.20 11.69 -8.19
CA LYS A 135 15.47 11.05 -9.29
C LYS A 135 14.46 10.07 -8.72
N GLN A 136 13.18 10.25 -9.03
CA GLN A 136 12.11 9.37 -8.55
C GLN A 136 11.74 8.34 -9.60
N GLY A 137 11.40 7.14 -9.16
CA GLY A 137 10.94 6.08 -10.05
C GLY A 137 10.06 5.07 -9.34
N MET A 138 9.64 4.05 -10.08
CA MET A 138 8.91 2.93 -9.52
C MET A 138 9.27 1.61 -10.18
N THR A 139 9.08 0.53 -9.45
CA THR A 139 9.11 -0.84 -9.95
C THR A 139 7.72 -1.45 -9.87
N ILE A 140 7.41 -2.34 -10.81
CA ILE A 140 6.31 -3.29 -10.69
C ILE A 140 6.94 -4.68 -10.65
N CYS A 141 6.59 -5.42 -9.61
CA CYS A 141 7.10 -6.76 -9.37
C CYS A 141 5.97 -7.78 -9.39
N GLU A 142 6.23 -8.96 -9.93
CA GLU A 142 5.41 -10.14 -9.61
C GLU A 142 5.84 -10.66 -8.25
N LEU A 143 4.87 -10.86 -7.36
CA LEU A 143 5.10 -11.43 -6.04
C LEU A 143 4.29 -12.71 -5.89
N VAL A 144 4.97 -13.77 -5.48
CA VAL A 144 4.36 -15.06 -5.15
C VAL A 144 4.87 -15.50 -3.79
N LEU A 145 3.95 -15.72 -2.85
CA LEU A 145 4.26 -16.21 -1.50
C LEU A 145 3.52 -17.52 -1.24
N TYR A 146 4.16 -18.42 -0.52
CA TYR A 146 3.63 -19.71 -0.13
C TYR A 146 3.70 -19.82 1.39
N GLU A 147 2.55 -19.84 2.06
CA GLU A 147 2.50 -20.14 3.48
C GLU A 147 2.90 -21.61 3.73
N ASP A 148 3.41 -21.92 4.92
CA ASP A 148 3.78 -23.29 5.30
C ASP A 148 2.55 -24.18 5.41
N LYS A 149 2.44 -25.19 4.52
CA LYS A 149 1.32 -26.15 4.48
C LYS A 149 1.12 -26.94 5.76
N LYS A 150 2.08 -26.98 6.67
CA LYS A 150 1.96 -27.63 7.99
C LYS A 150 1.15 -26.79 8.99
N GLN A 151 0.94 -25.50 8.72
CA GLN A 151 0.16 -24.61 9.57
C GLN A 151 -1.32 -24.58 9.15
N SER A 152 -2.18 -24.19 10.08
CA SER A 152 -3.64 -24.10 9.87
C SER A 152 -4.04 -22.93 8.98
N ALA A 153 -5.11 -23.11 8.21
CA ALA A 153 -5.74 -22.07 7.40
C ALA A 153 -4.76 -21.36 6.45
N THR A 154 -3.92 -22.14 5.76
CA THR A 154 -2.84 -21.65 4.90
C THR A 154 -3.22 -21.61 3.42
N GLY A 155 -2.48 -20.79 2.67
CA GLY A 155 -2.63 -20.60 1.25
C GLY A 155 -1.42 -19.94 0.59
N GLY A 156 -1.59 -19.57 -0.67
CA GLY A 156 -0.58 -18.87 -1.45
C GLY A 156 -1.06 -17.48 -1.85
N PHE A 157 -0.17 -16.49 -1.80
CA PHE A 157 -0.42 -15.15 -2.33
C PHE A 157 0.18 -15.05 -3.73
N LYS A 158 -0.55 -14.40 -4.65
CA LYS A 158 -0.05 -14.07 -5.99
C LYS A 158 -0.61 -12.73 -6.43
N GLY A 159 0.26 -11.85 -6.94
CA GLY A 159 -0.15 -10.53 -7.39
C GLY A 159 1.01 -9.67 -7.86
N LYS A 160 0.74 -8.37 -7.95
CA LYS A 160 1.73 -7.36 -8.33
C LYS A 160 2.05 -6.44 -7.16
N LEU A 161 3.32 -6.19 -6.92
CA LEU A 161 3.80 -5.22 -5.93
C LEU A 161 4.41 -4.03 -6.65
N THR A 162 3.89 -2.84 -6.37
CA THR A 162 4.41 -1.57 -6.89
C THR A 162 5.18 -0.84 -5.79
N SER A 163 6.44 -0.54 -6.04
CA SER A 163 7.32 0.14 -5.08
C SER A 163 7.97 1.36 -5.73
N LYS A 164 7.90 2.51 -5.05
CA LYS A 164 8.50 3.78 -5.46
C LYS A 164 9.83 3.97 -4.75
N PHE A 165 10.82 4.39 -5.52
CA PHE A 165 12.19 4.58 -5.08
C PHE A 165 12.69 5.97 -5.48
N VAL A 166 13.74 6.40 -4.78
CA VAL A 166 14.49 7.60 -5.09
C VAL A 166 15.97 7.29 -5.24
N ILE A 167 16.64 7.96 -6.18
CA ILE A 167 18.08 7.93 -6.39
C ILE A 167 18.64 9.32 -6.14
N ASP A 168 19.56 9.46 -5.18
CA ASP A 168 20.20 10.75 -4.88
C ASP A 168 21.38 11.08 -5.83
N LYS A 169 21.97 12.28 -5.68
CA LYS A 169 23.12 12.72 -6.49
C LYS A 169 24.36 11.81 -6.38
N LYS A 170 24.48 11.02 -5.31
CA LYS A 170 25.58 10.07 -5.08
C LYS A 170 25.25 8.68 -5.64
N GLY A 171 24.04 8.48 -6.18
CA GLY A 171 23.56 7.20 -6.68
C GLY A 171 22.96 6.29 -5.60
N SER A 172 22.72 6.80 -4.39
CA SER A 172 22.09 6.04 -3.31
C SER A 172 20.64 5.72 -3.66
N PHE A 173 20.25 4.45 -3.59
CA PHE A 173 18.92 3.94 -3.94
C PHE A 173 18.13 3.62 -2.68
N SER A 174 17.04 4.35 -2.46
CA SER A 174 16.28 4.29 -1.21
C SER A 174 14.78 4.48 -1.42
N TYR A 175 14.03 4.29 -0.35
CA TYR A 175 12.59 4.46 -0.32
C TYR A 175 12.18 5.90 -0.64
N ASP A 176 11.22 6.06 -1.56
CA ASP A 176 10.73 7.39 -1.97
C ASP A 176 9.71 7.95 -0.97
N GLY A 177 10.19 8.68 0.04
CA GLY A 177 9.37 9.45 0.97
C GLY A 177 9.24 10.94 0.62
N LEU A 178 9.65 11.36 -0.58
CA LEU A 178 9.80 12.79 -0.91
C LEU A 178 8.48 13.55 -0.99
N ASN A 179 7.38 12.85 -1.26
CA ASN A 179 6.04 13.43 -1.27
C ASN A 179 5.18 12.92 -0.10
N PHE A 180 5.81 12.57 1.02
CA PHE A 180 5.12 11.98 2.19
C PHE A 180 3.97 12.86 2.71
N ALA A 181 4.16 14.18 2.74
CA ALA A 181 3.16 15.14 3.18
C ALA A 181 1.98 15.35 2.19
N SER A 182 1.97 14.65 1.05
CA SER A 182 0.88 14.77 0.07
C SER A 182 -0.30 13.86 0.42
N ASP A 183 -1.52 14.38 0.25
CA ASP A 183 -2.74 13.59 0.39
C ASP A 183 -2.70 12.32 -0.48
N GLY A 184 -3.09 11.20 0.12
CA GLY A 184 -3.10 9.91 -0.56
C GLY A 184 -1.70 9.33 -0.82
N TYR A 185 -0.66 9.81 -0.13
CA TYR A 185 0.66 9.19 -0.18
C TYR A 185 0.57 7.68 0.11
N ALA A 186 1.25 6.90 -0.73
CA ALA A 186 1.22 5.44 -0.73
C ALA A 186 2.50 4.90 -1.34
N ASN A 187 3.00 3.79 -0.82
CA ASN A 187 4.15 3.08 -1.38
C ASN A 187 4.05 1.56 -1.10
N ASN A 188 4.91 0.75 -1.71
CA ASN A 188 4.99 -0.71 -1.54
C ASN A 188 3.63 -1.42 -1.61
N GLY A 189 2.76 -0.96 -2.52
CA GLY A 189 1.39 -1.44 -2.66
C GLY A 189 1.34 -2.76 -3.42
N PHE A 190 0.77 -3.79 -2.80
CA PHE A 190 0.45 -5.07 -3.43
C PHE A 190 -1.03 -5.16 -3.78
N GLU A 191 -1.29 -5.66 -4.99
CA GLU A 191 -2.62 -5.98 -5.51
C GLU A 191 -2.64 -7.45 -5.94
N GLY A 192 -3.51 -8.25 -5.32
CA GLY A 192 -3.54 -9.66 -5.65
C GLY A 192 -4.59 -10.48 -4.93
N SER A 193 -4.28 -11.76 -4.78
CA SER A 193 -5.16 -12.73 -4.16
C SER A 193 -4.39 -13.71 -3.28
N TRP A 194 -5.05 -14.14 -2.22
CA TRP A 194 -4.68 -15.30 -1.42
C TRP A 194 -5.58 -16.48 -1.82
N THR A 195 -5.01 -17.66 -2.05
CA THR A 195 -5.75 -18.87 -2.40
C THR A 195 -5.48 -19.98 -1.39
N SER A 196 -6.54 -20.48 -0.75
CA SER A 196 -6.45 -21.55 0.25
C SER A 196 -5.86 -22.82 -0.37
N TYR A 197 -4.95 -23.48 0.35
CA TYR A 197 -4.49 -24.79 -0.06
C TYR A 197 -5.55 -25.88 0.12
N GLN A 198 -6.34 -25.78 1.18
CA GLN A 198 -7.35 -26.79 1.52
C GLN A 198 -8.59 -26.67 0.63
N THR A 199 -9.20 -25.49 0.58
CA THR A 199 -10.50 -25.30 -0.08
C THR A 199 -10.38 -24.83 -1.52
N LYS A 200 -9.18 -24.41 -1.96
CA LYS A 200 -8.92 -23.76 -3.27
C LYS A 200 -9.68 -22.44 -3.48
N VAL A 201 -10.40 -21.96 -2.48
CA VAL A 201 -11.08 -20.66 -2.52
C VAL A 201 -10.02 -19.56 -2.59
N SER A 202 -10.20 -18.64 -3.54
CA SER A 202 -9.39 -17.44 -3.66
C SER A 202 -10.13 -16.24 -3.08
N LYS A 203 -9.37 -15.37 -2.39
CA LYS A 203 -9.84 -14.12 -1.80
C LYS A 203 -8.94 -13.00 -2.29
N ARG A 204 -9.52 -11.85 -2.62
CA ARG A 204 -8.75 -10.63 -2.85
C ARG A 204 -7.89 -10.33 -1.62
N CYS A 205 -6.67 -9.88 -1.84
CA CYS A 205 -5.75 -9.54 -0.78
C CYS A 205 -4.84 -8.42 -1.27
N ASP A 206 -4.99 -7.23 -0.68
CA ASP A 206 -4.20 -6.07 -1.04
C ASP A 206 -3.57 -5.50 0.25
N TRP A 207 -2.35 -4.97 0.14
CA TRP A 207 -1.67 -4.28 1.24
C TRP A 207 -0.79 -3.15 0.71
N GLY A 208 -0.33 -2.24 1.57
CA GLY A 208 0.58 -1.17 1.19
C GLY A 208 1.01 -0.32 2.37
N ASP A 209 2.08 0.44 2.18
CA ASP A 209 2.53 1.43 3.15
C ASP A 209 1.63 2.66 3.05
N PHE A 210 1.14 3.14 4.20
CA PHE A 210 0.29 4.32 4.40
C PHE A 210 -1.11 4.27 3.78
N ARG A 211 -1.29 3.68 2.60
CA ARG A 211 -2.59 3.45 1.94
C ARG A 211 -2.57 2.11 1.22
N ILE A 212 -3.73 1.44 1.20
CA ILE A 212 -3.90 0.13 0.59
C ILE A 212 -4.47 0.31 -0.82
N PRO A 213 -3.96 -0.38 -1.85
CA PRO A 213 -4.60 -0.41 -3.16
C PRO A 213 -6.04 -0.93 -3.08
N ASN A 214 -6.93 -0.38 -3.91
CA ASN A 214 -8.33 -0.83 -4.08
C ASN A 214 -9.16 -0.93 -2.79
N SER A 215 -8.85 -0.11 -1.81
CA SER A 215 -9.51 -0.08 -0.50
C SER A 215 -10.76 0.81 -0.44
N ARG A 216 -11.32 1.28 -1.57
CA ARG A 216 -12.29 2.40 -1.59
C ARG A 216 -13.51 2.27 -0.67
N LYS A 217 -13.97 1.05 -0.33
CA LYS A 217 -15.07 0.88 0.65
C LYS A 217 -14.56 0.91 2.09
N LEU A 218 -13.34 0.43 2.31
CA LEU A 218 -12.66 0.41 3.61
C LEU A 218 -12.09 1.78 3.98
N ASP A 219 -11.53 2.49 3.01
CA ASP A 219 -10.76 3.70 3.21
C ASP A 219 -11.56 4.94 2.82
N ILE A 220 -12.02 5.67 3.83
CA ILE A 220 -12.83 6.89 3.71
C ILE A 220 -12.01 8.16 3.97
N GLY A 221 -10.70 8.05 4.09
CA GLY A 221 -9.85 9.19 4.44
C GLY A 221 -9.61 10.12 3.24
N ALA A 222 -9.64 11.43 3.50
CA ALA A 222 -9.32 12.45 2.49
C ALA A 222 -7.80 12.61 2.31
N GLY A 223 -7.05 12.74 3.41
CA GLY A 223 -5.58 12.84 3.42
C GLY A 223 -4.91 11.48 3.67
N GLU A 224 -5.03 10.97 4.89
CA GLU A 224 -4.46 9.69 5.34
C GLU A 224 -5.49 8.54 5.31
N PHE A 225 -5.03 7.29 5.44
CA PHE A 225 -5.92 6.13 5.50
C PHE A 225 -6.84 6.19 6.72
N SER A 226 -8.15 6.07 6.50
CA SER A 226 -9.16 6.13 7.55
C SER A 226 -10.20 5.03 7.35
N VAL A 227 -10.39 4.19 8.37
CA VAL A 227 -11.23 2.98 8.29
C VAL A 227 -12.72 3.30 8.40
N ASP A 228 -13.51 2.94 7.40
CA ASP A 228 -14.97 3.01 7.50
C ASP A 228 -15.49 2.16 8.66
N GLU A 229 -16.37 2.75 9.48
CA GLU A 229 -16.89 2.16 10.72
C GLU A 229 -17.48 0.75 10.53
N ARG A 230 -18.05 0.47 9.35
CA ARG A 230 -18.65 -0.83 8.99
C ARG A 230 -17.65 -1.98 9.07
N TYR A 231 -16.35 -1.69 8.94
CA TYR A 231 -15.28 -2.68 8.92
C TYR A 231 -14.43 -2.70 10.21
N LEU A 232 -14.68 -1.83 11.20
CA LEU A 232 -13.88 -1.78 12.45
C LEU A 232 -13.79 -3.14 13.15
N LYS A 233 -14.93 -3.83 13.26
CA LYS A 233 -15.04 -5.18 13.84
C LYS A 233 -14.22 -6.25 13.10
N ASN A 234 -13.75 -5.97 11.88
CA ASN A 234 -12.97 -6.90 11.06
C ASN A 234 -11.45 -6.74 11.32
N GLY A 235 -11.07 -6.34 12.53
CA GLY A 235 -9.67 -6.24 12.97
C GLY A 235 -9.02 -4.87 12.79
N TRP A 236 -9.82 -3.80 12.66
CA TRP A 236 -9.32 -2.44 12.43
C TRP A 236 -9.54 -1.49 13.62
N GLN A 237 -10.18 -1.95 14.68
CA GLN A 237 -10.46 -1.13 15.87
C GLN A 237 -9.18 -0.52 16.47
N SER A 238 -8.14 -1.33 16.70
CA SER A 238 -6.86 -0.84 17.22
C SER A 238 -6.20 0.18 16.30
N TYR A 239 -6.26 -0.02 14.98
CA TYR A 239 -5.76 0.98 14.03
C TYR A 239 -6.54 2.30 14.14
N ARG A 240 -7.88 2.25 14.23
CA ARG A 240 -8.71 3.45 14.39
C ARG A 240 -8.34 4.18 15.69
N ASP A 241 -8.27 3.46 16.79
CA ASP A 241 -8.03 4.03 18.12
C ASP A 241 -6.60 4.60 18.24
N ALA A 242 -5.59 3.94 17.66
CA ALA A 242 -4.20 4.40 17.67
C ALA A 242 -3.98 5.73 16.92
N ASN A 243 -4.86 6.02 15.95
CA ASN A 243 -4.82 7.19 15.08
C ASN A 243 -5.92 8.22 15.38
N SER A 244 -6.67 8.05 16.47
CA SER A 244 -7.69 8.99 16.92
C SER A 244 -7.07 10.22 17.60
N ASN A 245 -7.75 11.37 17.50
CA ASN A 245 -7.41 12.54 18.29
C ASN A 245 -8.15 12.49 19.64
N LEU A 246 -7.45 12.74 20.75
CA LEU A 246 -7.99 12.76 22.12
C LEU A 246 -9.30 13.55 22.27
N LYS A 247 -9.43 14.66 21.54
CA LYS A 247 -10.63 15.53 21.62
C LYS A 247 -11.82 14.99 20.83
N SER A 248 -11.60 14.08 19.90
CA SER A 248 -12.65 13.46 19.10
C SER A 248 -13.19 12.25 19.85
N PHE A 249 -14.51 12.07 19.92
CA PHE A 249 -15.18 10.83 20.36
C PHE A 249 -14.84 10.27 21.76
N GLY A 250 -14.23 11.04 22.66
CA GLY A 250 -14.00 10.63 24.06
C GLY A 250 -12.82 9.68 24.26
N TYR A 251 -11.84 9.67 23.35
CA TYR A 251 -10.62 8.90 23.50
C TYR A 251 -9.73 9.43 24.63
N THR A 252 -9.29 8.55 25.51
CA THR A 252 -8.27 8.86 26.54
C THR A 252 -6.86 8.56 26.03
N GLU A 253 -5.84 9.15 26.67
CA GLU A 253 -4.44 8.84 26.36
C GLU A 253 -4.12 7.34 26.55
N GLU A 254 -4.75 6.72 27.54
CA GLU A 254 -4.63 5.29 27.82
C GLU A 254 -5.13 4.43 26.66
N ILE A 255 -6.35 4.69 26.14
CA ILE A 255 -6.91 3.95 25.00
C ILE A 255 -6.00 4.07 23.77
N ILE A 256 -5.50 5.28 23.48
CA ILE A 256 -4.60 5.51 22.34
C ILE A 256 -3.28 4.76 22.54
N ALA A 257 -2.70 4.80 23.75
CA ALA A 257 -1.46 4.12 24.08
C ALA A 257 -1.58 2.59 23.95
N GLU A 258 -2.64 2.00 24.47
CA GLU A 258 -2.91 0.55 24.34
C GLU A 258 -3.09 0.14 22.87
N ALA A 259 -3.84 0.94 22.11
CA ALA A 259 -4.05 0.70 20.69
C ALA A 259 -2.75 0.76 19.89
N ARG A 260 -1.89 1.74 20.19
CA ARG A 260 -0.55 1.85 19.58
C ARG A 260 0.33 0.66 19.95
N ALA A 261 0.37 0.27 21.22
CA ALA A 261 1.13 -0.90 21.66
C ALA A 261 0.70 -2.17 20.91
N LYS A 262 -0.61 -2.30 20.61
CA LYS A 262 -1.15 -3.42 19.83
C LYS A 262 -0.78 -3.37 18.33
N GLU A 263 -0.78 -2.19 17.71
CA GLU A 263 -0.34 -2.05 16.31
C GLU A 263 1.19 -2.19 16.15
N GLU A 264 1.96 -1.86 17.19
CA GLU A 264 3.42 -1.98 17.23
C GLU A 264 3.92 -3.35 17.71
N GLU A 265 3.01 -4.23 18.14
CA GLU A 265 3.32 -5.57 18.63
C GLU A 265 4.13 -6.36 17.59
N GLN A 266 5.26 -6.93 18.03
CA GLN A 266 6.12 -7.76 17.19
C GLN A 266 5.61 -9.21 17.09
N TRP A 267 4.38 -9.37 16.62
CA TRP A 267 3.67 -10.66 16.47
C TRP A 267 4.38 -11.67 15.56
N TRP A 268 5.38 -11.23 14.80
CA TRP A 268 6.17 -12.06 13.90
C TRP A 268 7.41 -12.67 14.55
N LYS A 269 7.69 -12.39 15.82
CA LYS A 269 8.79 -13.03 16.54
C LYS A 269 8.58 -14.54 16.72
#